data_AF-A0AAD2HF30-F1
#
_entry.id   AF-A0AAD2HF30-F1
#
_cell.length_a   1.000
_cell.length_b   1.000
_cell.length_c   1.000
_cell.angle_alpha   90.00
_cell.angle_beta   90.00
_cell.angle_gamma   90.00
#
_symmetry.space_group_name_H-M   'P 1'
#
loop_
_entity.id
_entity.type
_entity.pdbx_description
1 polymer ?
#
loop_
_entity_poly.entity_id
_entity_poly.type
_entity_poly.pdbx_seq_one_letter_code
_entity_poly.pdbx_strand_id
1 'polypeptide(L)'
;MSPHLHDELQDSPRVRLDTQYGPITGARAANGSAVFLEVPYAQPPARFQDAQPLPSGYRYADREYTTESAYAIQPHNDGQAR
;
A
#
# COMPACT_ATOMS: atom_id res chain seq x y z
N MET A 1 -4.15 22.88 4.55
CA MET A 1 -3.44 21.60 4.34
C MET A 1 -4.48 20.57 4.00
N SER A 2 -4.38 19.91 2.85
CA SER A 2 -5.17 18.69 2.64
C SER A 2 -4.65 17.64 3.62
N PRO A 3 -5.53 16.87 4.30
CA PRO A 3 -5.10 15.76 5.12
C PRO A 3 -4.27 14.79 4.28
N HIS A 4 -3.27 14.15 4.87
CA HIS A 4 -2.58 13.06 4.18
C HIS A 4 -3.59 11.97 3.85
N LEU A 5 -3.41 11.30 2.71
CA LEU A 5 -4.40 10.34 2.22
C LEU A 5 -4.67 9.22 3.24
N HIS A 6 -3.66 8.74 3.97
CA HIS A 6 -3.88 7.70 4.98
C HIS A 6 -4.71 8.19 6.19
N ASP A 7 -4.69 9.49 6.50
CA ASP A 7 -5.53 10.08 7.55
C ASP A 7 -6.98 10.13 7.09
N GLU A 8 -7.20 10.55 5.84
CA GLU A 8 -8.51 10.58 5.20
C GLU A 8 -9.15 9.18 5.19
N LEU A 9 -8.37 8.14 4.89
CA LEU A 9 -8.89 6.79 4.74
C LEU A 9 -9.28 6.11 6.07
N GLN A 10 -8.89 6.62 7.24
CA GLN A 10 -9.18 5.96 8.53
C GLN A 10 -10.69 5.78 8.74
N ASP A 11 -11.47 6.83 8.47
CA ASP A 11 -12.92 6.87 8.66
C ASP A 11 -13.71 6.59 7.37
N SER A 12 -13.01 6.24 6.29
CA SER A 12 -13.64 6.01 4.98
C SER A 12 -14.30 4.63 4.85
N PRO A 13 -15.37 4.52 4.03
CA PRO A 13 -15.97 3.23 3.71
C PRO A 13 -14.96 2.24 3.13
N ARG A 14 -14.97 1.00 3.65
CA ARG A 14 -14.06 -0.07 3.22
C ARG A 14 -14.46 -0.63 1.85
N VAL A 15 -13.44 -0.97 1.06
CA VAL A 15 -13.59 -1.58 -0.26
C VAL A 15 -12.80 -2.89 -0.27
N ARG A 16 -13.46 -4.00 -0.55
CA ARG A 16 -12.83 -5.31 -0.65
C ARG A 16 -12.65 -5.72 -2.11
N LEU A 17 -11.51 -6.33 -2.43
CA LEU A 17 -11.21 -6.86 -3.76
C LEU A 17 -10.51 -8.22 -3.65
N ASP A 18 -10.84 -9.14 -4.55
CA ASP A 18 -10.18 -10.44 -4.65
C ASP A 18 -9.03 -10.39 -5.67
N THR A 19 -7.86 -10.89 -5.28
CA THR A 19 -6.66 -10.96 -6.12
C THR A 19 -6.19 -12.41 -6.27
N GLN A 20 -5.18 -12.64 -7.12
CA GLN A 20 -4.50 -13.94 -7.20
C GLN A 20 -3.87 -14.43 -5.88
N TYR A 21 -3.55 -13.52 -4.95
CA TYR A 21 -2.94 -13.84 -3.65
C TYR A 21 -3.93 -13.74 -2.48
N GLY A 22 -5.23 -13.74 -2.79
CA GLY A 22 -6.30 -13.63 -1.80
C GLY A 22 -6.92 -12.23 -1.73
N PRO A 23 -7.90 -12.05 -0.83
CA PRO A 23 -8.61 -10.79 -0.68
C PRO A 23 -7.73 -9.70 -0.06
N ILE A 24 -7.98 -8.45 -0.44
CA ILE A 24 -7.45 -7.25 0.22
C ILE A 24 -8.58 -6.28 0.54
N THR A 25 -8.40 -5.54 1.63
CA THR A 25 -9.31 -4.46 2.04
C THR A 25 -8.61 -3.12 1.95
N GLY A 26 -9.14 -2.19 1.16
CA GLY A 26 -8.76 -0.78 1.12
C GLY A 26 -9.93 0.09 1.55
N ALA A 27 -9.95 1.36 1.12
CA ALA A 27 -11.02 2.30 1.46
C ALA A 27 -11.31 3.30 0.32
N ARG A 28 -12.45 3.97 0.39
CA ARG A 28 -12.87 4.97 -0.61
C ARG A 28 -12.46 6.38 -0.18
N ALA A 29 -11.69 7.06 -1.01
CA ALA A 29 -11.32 8.46 -0.80
C ALA A 29 -12.54 9.39 -0.96
N ALA A 30 -12.43 10.64 -0.48
CA ALA A 30 -13.45 11.68 -0.52
C ALA A 30 -13.92 12.01 -1.94
N ASN A 31 -13.04 11.83 -2.93
CA ASN A 31 -13.39 11.99 -4.35
C ASN A 31 -14.09 10.75 -4.95
N GLY A 32 -14.34 9.71 -4.17
CA GLY A 32 -14.96 8.45 -4.61
C GLY A 32 -14.00 7.43 -5.21
N SER A 33 -12.69 7.69 -5.26
CA SER A 33 -11.72 6.69 -5.74
C SER A 33 -11.58 5.55 -4.73
N ALA A 34 -11.51 4.30 -5.21
CA ALA A 34 -11.08 3.19 -4.36
C ALA A 34 -9.56 3.21 -4.24
N VAL A 35 -9.05 3.16 -3.01
CA VAL A 35 -7.63 3.29 -2.70
C VAL A 35 -7.16 2.08 -1.90
N PHE A 36 -6.00 1.55 -2.29
CA PHE A 36 -5.28 0.47 -1.63
C PHE A 36 -3.81 0.86 -1.52
N LEU A 37 -3.32 1.05 -0.29
CA LEU A 37 -1.96 1.49 0.02
C LEU A 37 -1.11 0.32 0.52
N GLU A 38 0.19 0.33 0.20
CA GLU A 38 1.16 -0.69 0.60
C GLU A 38 0.78 -2.14 0.29
N VAL A 39 0.15 -2.39 -0.86
CA VAL A 39 -0.10 -3.75 -1.35
C VAL A 39 1.23 -4.35 -1.85
N PRO A 40 1.74 -5.45 -1.25
CA PRO A 40 2.98 -6.06 -1.69
C PRO A 40 2.85 -6.58 -3.12
N TYR A 41 3.87 -6.32 -3.95
CA TYR A 41 3.92 -6.77 -5.34
C TYR A 41 5.18 -7.58 -5.67
N ALA A 42 6.17 -7.56 -4.76
CA ALA A 42 7.45 -8.25 -4.89
C ALA A 42 7.96 -8.66 -3.50
N GLN A 43 8.96 -9.53 -3.47
CA GLN A 43 9.70 -9.84 -2.24
C GLN A 43 10.51 -8.62 -1.77
N PRO A 44 10.87 -8.55 -0.47
CA PRO A 44 11.77 -7.51 0.02
C PRO A 44 13.04 -7.40 -0.83
N PRO A 45 13.48 -6.18 -1.17
CA PRO A 45 14.56 -5.99 -2.12
C PRO A 45 15.88 -6.54 -1.58
N ALA A 46 16.57 -7.33 -2.40
CA ALA A 46 17.97 -7.65 -2.19
C ALA A 46 18.85 -6.56 -2.81
N ARG A 47 20.00 -6.29 -2.19
CA ARG A 47 20.89 -5.22 -2.63
C ARG A 47 21.44 -5.52 -4.03
N PHE A 48 21.25 -4.59 -4.97
CA PHE A 48 21.76 -4.66 -6.34
C PHE A 48 21.30 -5.91 -7.12
N GLN A 49 20.06 -6.35 -6.87
CA GLN A 49 19.44 -7.46 -7.58
C GLN A 49 18.07 -7.03 -8.11
N ASP A 50 17.65 -7.70 -9.18
CA ASP A 50 16.31 -7.50 -9.73
C ASP A 50 15.24 -7.97 -8.75
N ALA A 51 14.11 -7.25 -8.74
CA ALA A 51 12.97 -7.59 -7.91
C ALA A 51 12.46 -9.00 -8.21
N GLN A 52 12.22 -9.78 -7.15
CA GLN A 52 11.67 -11.13 -7.26
C GLN A 52 10.16 -11.11 -7.05
N PRO A 53 9.39 -11.91 -7.83
CA PRO A 53 7.95 -11.98 -7.65
C PRO A 53 7.59 -12.56 -6.28
N LEU A 54 6.37 -12.27 -5.82
CA LEU A 54 5.81 -12.95 -4.66
C LEU A 54 5.73 -14.47 -4.91
N PRO A 55 6.00 -15.32 -3.90
CA PRO A 55 5.90 -16.77 -4.05
C PRO A 55 4.49 -17.23 -4.46
N SER A 56 4.38 -18.37 -5.15
CA SER A 56 3.08 -18.93 -5.58
C SER A 56 2.11 -19.21 -4.43
N GLY A 57 2.63 -19.53 -3.25
CA GLY A 57 1.86 -19.73 -2.02
C GLY A 57 1.58 -18.45 -1.22
N TYR A 58 1.98 -17.28 -1.73
CA TYR A 58 1.85 -16.03 -0.99
C TYR A 58 0.38 -15.69 -0.70
N ARG A 59 0.15 -15.17 0.50
CA ARG A 59 -1.13 -14.63 0.94
C ARG A 59 -0.90 -13.27 1.58
N TYR A 60 -1.77 -12.33 1.26
CA TYR A 60 -1.79 -11.05 1.93
C TYR A 60 -2.02 -11.22 3.43
N ALA A 61 -1.41 -10.34 4.22
CA ALA A 61 -1.65 -10.28 5.66
C ALA A 61 -3.12 -9.90 5.91
N ASP A 62 -3.67 -10.38 7.03
CA ASP A 62 -5.01 -9.99 7.49
C ASP A 62 -4.96 -8.57 8.09
N ARG A 63 -4.81 -7.58 7.19
CA ARG A 63 -4.77 -6.15 7.51
C ARG A 63 -5.49 -5.33 6.45
N GLU A 64 -5.84 -4.11 6.81
CA GLU A 64 -6.27 -3.12 5.84
C GLU A 64 -5.07 -2.47 5.15
N TYR A 65 -5.24 -2.20 3.86
CA TYR A 65 -4.29 -1.56 2.97
C TYR A 65 -4.69 -0.08 2.82
N THR A 66 -4.68 0.65 3.94
CA THR A 66 -5.15 2.04 4.05
C THR A 66 -4.11 2.98 4.64
N THR A 67 -2.93 2.46 5.00
CA THR A 67 -1.84 3.23 5.61
C THR A 67 -0.61 3.23 4.71
N GLU A 68 0.12 4.34 4.72
CA GLU A 68 1.48 4.44 4.17
C GLU A 68 2.44 4.65 5.34
N SER A 69 3.41 3.77 5.48
CA SER A 69 4.32 3.67 6.62
C SER A 69 5.79 3.57 6.23
N ALA A 70 6.07 3.10 5.01
CA ALA A 70 7.42 2.90 4.51
C ALA A 70 7.59 3.36 3.06
N TYR A 71 8.75 3.95 2.78
CA TYR A 71 9.19 4.35 1.45
C TYR A 71 10.64 3.92 1.24
N ALA A 72 11.03 3.73 -0.02
CA ALA A 72 12.41 3.40 -0.36
C ALA A 72 13.35 4.54 0.06
N ILE A 73 14.57 4.20 0.51
CA ILE A 73 15.54 5.20 0.96
C ILE A 73 15.84 6.22 -0.15
N GLN A 74 15.77 7.50 0.19
CA GLN A 74 16.09 8.61 -0.71
C GLN A 74 17.22 9.44 -0.08
N PRO A 75 18.39 9.61 -0.74
CA PRO A 75 19.58 10.22 -0.12
C PRO A 75 19.39 11.65 0.43
N HIS A 76 18.42 12.40 -0.09
CA HIS A 76 18.22 13.82 0.23
C HIS A 76 16.75 14.19 0.46
N ASN A 77 15.85 13.20 0.49
CA ASN A 77 14.42 13.44 0.65
C ASN A 77 13.97 12.84 1.98
N ASP A 78 13.43 13.68 2.86
CA ASP A 78 12.80 13.26 4.12
C ASP A 78 11.36 12.73 3.91
N GLY A 79 10.95 12.56 2.65
CA GLY A 79 9.62 12.08 2.28
C GLY A 79 8.61 13.19 2.02
N GLN A 80 9.00 14.47 2.11
CA GLN A 80 8.11 15.61 1.84
C GLN A 80 8.38 16.20 0.45
N ALA A 81 7.54 15.87 -0.53
CA ALA A 81 7.39 16.73 -1.70
C ALA A 81 6.68 18.03 -1.25
N ARG A 82 7.35 19.18 -1.38
CA ARG A 82 6.71 20.50 -1.19
C ARG A 82 5.72 20.82 -2.29
#